data_AF-A0A4V2ZZV8-F1
#
_entry.id   AF-A0A4V2ZZV8-F1
#
_cell.length_a   1.000
_cell.length_b   1.000
_cell.length_c   1.000
_cell.angle_alpha   90.00
_cell.angle_beta   90.00
_cell.angle_gamma   90.00
#
_symmetry.space_group_name_H-M   'P 1'
#
loop_
_entity.id
_entity.type
_entity.pdbx_description
1 polymer ?
#
loop_
_entity_poly.entity_id
_entity_poly.type
_entity_poly.pdbx_seq_one_letter_code
_entity_poly.pdbx_strand_id
1 'polypeptide(L)' 'MTVTYMMLAFTAIFLGGTYLNYRHCLKKGTEFRYKPIFLIIICLLFILSLYGSIMSKPFGEIVPFIR' A
#
# COMPACT_ATOMS: atom_id res chain seq x y z
N MET A 1 -9.02 -14.23 7.06
CA MET A 1 -7.68 -14.33 7.67
C MET A 1 -6.58 -14.72 6.66
N THR A 2 -6.76 -15.73 5.80
CA THR A 2 -5.79 -16.06 4.74
C THR A 2 -5.71 -15.01 3.62
N VAL A 3 -6.87 -14.48 3.18
CA VAL A 3 -6.94 -13.45 2.12
C VAL A 3 -6.23 -12.15 2.52
N THR A 4 -6.28 -11.78 3.80
CA THR A 4 -5.66 -10.55 4.34
C THR A 4 -4.13 -10.54 4.23
N TYR A 5 -3.47 -11.66 4.55
CA TYR A 5 -2.00 -11.75 4.43
C TYR A 5 -1.53 -11.79 2.98
N MET A 6 -2.27 -12.49 2.12
CA MET A 6 -1.95 -12.54 0.69
C MET A 6 -2.09 -11.15 0.05
N MET A 7 -3.17 -10.43 0.38
CA MET A 7 -3.40 -9.07 -0.10
C MET A 7 -2.34 -8.09 0.42
N LEU A 8 -1.91 -8.21 1.69
CA LEU A 8 -0.78 -7.44 2.23
C LEU A 8 0.51 -7.71 1.47
N ALA A 9 0.85 -8.99 1.21
CA ALA A 9 2.05 -9.35 0.46
C ALA A 9 2.04 -8.76 -0.95
N PHE A 10 0.92 -8.89 -1.69
CA PHE A 10 0.80 -8.30 -3.02
C PHE A 10 0.88 -6.78 -3.00
N THR A 11 0.26 -6.13 -2.02
CA THR A 11 0.30 -4.66 -1.89
C THR A 11 1.72 -4.17 -1.56
N ALA A 12 2.46 -4.91 -0.74
CA ALA A 12 3.86 -4.64 -0.45
C ALA A 12 4.73 -4.76 -1.71
N ILE A 13 4.55 -5.82 -2.50
CA ILE A 13 5.24 -6.01 -3.79
C ILE A 13 4.88 -4.88 -4.76
N PHE A 14 3.61 -4.49 -4.83
CA PHE A 14 3.16 -3.38 -5.68
C PHE A 14 3.83 -2.05 -5.29
N LEU A 15 3.82 -1.69 -4.00
CA LEU A 15 4.44 -0.46 -3.50
C LEU A 15 5.96 -0.47 -3.72
N GLY A 16 6.62 -1.60 -3.42
CA GLY A 16 8.06 -1.77 -3.65
C GLY A 16 8.45 -1.69 -5.13
N GLY A 17 7.73 -2.39 -6.00
CA GLY A 17 7.92 -2.35 -7.45
C GLY A 17 7.67 -0.96 -8.02
N THR A 18 6.67 -0.26 -7.50
CA THR A 18 6.36 1.12 -7.90
C THR A 18 7.47 2.09 -7.50
N TYR A 19 8.06 1.92 -6.31
CA TYR A 19 9.21 2.71 -5.87
C TYR A 19 10.47 2.45 -6.72
N LEU A 20 10.74 1.19 -7.07
CA LEU A 20 11.82 0.84 -7.98
C LEU A 20 11.59 1.44 -9.38
N ASN A 21 10.36 1.38 -9.88
CA ASN A 21 9.99 1.99 -11.16
C ASN A 21 10.14 3.52 -11.12
N TYR A 22 9.74 4.18 -10.03
CA TYR A 22 9.97 5.62 -9.85
C TYR A 22 11.46 5.97 -9.94
N ARG A 23 12.32 5.22 -9.24
CA ARG A 23 13.78 5.40 -9.33
C ARG A 23 14.31 5.12 -10.74
N HIS A 24 13.77 4.13 -11.44
CA HIS A 24 14.15 3.81 -12.81
C HIS A 24 13.77 4.95 -13.77
N CYS A 25 12.55 5.48 -13.65
CA CYS A 25 12.06 6.59 -14.44
C CYS A 25 12.85 7.87 -14.22
N LEU A 26 13.18 8.19 -12.96
CA LEU A 26 14.06 9.31 -12.61
C LEU A 26 15.43 9.19 -13.28
N LYS A 27 16.05 8.00 -13.23
CA LYS A 27 17.36 7.76 -13.85
C LYS A 27 17.35 7.88 -15.37
N LYS A 28 16.22 7.54 -16.02
CA LYS A 28 16.08 7.57 -17.48
C LYS A 28 15.43 8.86 -18.00
N GLY A 29 15.05 9.79 -17.14
CA GLY A 29 14.34 11.02 -17.52
C GLY A 29 12.96 10.76 -18.14
N THR A 30 12.36 9.61 -17.87
CA THR A 30 11.05 9.21 -18.42
C THR A 30 9.92 9.54 -17.46
N GLU A 31 8.74 9.86 -17.98
CA GLU A 31 7.58 10.20 -17.16
C GLU A 31 7.10 9.02 -16.31
N PHE A 32 6.90 9.28 -15.02
CA PHE A 32 6.35 8.30 -14.10
C PHE A 32 4.81 8.33 -14.17
N ARG A 33 4.22 7.22 -14.61
CA ARG A 33 2.80 7.15 -15.00
C ARG A 33 1.80 7.27 -13.84
N TYR A 34 2.19 7.00 -12.61
CA TYR A 34 1.27 7.01 -11.47
C TYR A 34 1.17 8.39 -10.82
N LYS A 35 -0.05 8.86 -10.59
CA LYS A 35 -0.29 10.11 -9.84
C LYS A 35 0.22 9.94 -8.39
N PRO A 36 1.06 10.86 -7.87
CA PRO A 36 1.64 10.75 -6.54
C PRO A 36 0.60 10.58 -5.43
N ILE A 37 -0.52 11.29 -5.54
CA ILE A 37 -1.63 11.25 -4.56
C ILE A 37 -2.20 9.83 -4.44
N PHE A 38 -2.34 9.11 -5.56
CA PHE A 38 -2.87 7.75 -5.55
C PHE A 38 -1.96 6.78 -4.78
N LEU A 39 -0.64 6.94 -4.93
CA LEU A 39 0.34 6.12 -4.20
C LEU A 39 0.34 6.41 -2.71
N ILE A 40 0.15 7.66 -2.31
CA ILE A 40 0.02 8.04 -0.89
C ILE A 40 -1.21 7.37 -0.27
N ILE A 41 -2.35 7.39 -0.97
CA ILE A 41 -3.59 6.74 -0.51
C ILE A 41 -3.37 5.23 -0.33
N ILE A 42 -2.79 4.55 -1.32
CA ILE A 42 -2.50 3.11 -1.22
C ILE A 42 -1.53 2.81 -0.08
N CYS A 43 -0.50 3.64 0.10
CA CYS A 43 0.49 3.45 1.16
C CYS A 43 -0.17 3.60 2.55
N LEU A 44 -1.04 4.60 2.74
CA LEU A 44 -1.79 4.78 3.99
C LEU A 44 -2.71 3.59 4.28
N LEU A 45 -3.47 3.15 3.28
CA LEU A 45 -4.35 1.98 3.40
C LEU A 45 -3.56 0.71 3.72
N PHE A 46 -2.37 0.55 3.12
CA PHE A 46 -1.47 -0.55 3.39
C PHE A 46 -0.95 -0.52 4.84
N ILE A 47 -0.51 0.64 5.35
CA ILE A 47 -0.04 0.79 6.73
C ILE A 47 -1.17 0.50 7.74
N LEU A 48 -2.37 1.00 7.49
CA LEU A 48 -3.56 0.70 8.30
C LEU A 48 -3.87 -0.81 8.32
N SER A 49 -3.80 -1.45 7.15
CA SER A 49 -3.98 -2.89 7.00
C SER A 49 -2.92 -3.69 7.74
N LEU A 50 -1.67 -3.25 7.66
CA LEU A 50 -0.55 -3.88 8.33
C LEU A 50 -0.67 -3.76 9.85
N TYR A 51 -1.05 -2.58 10.34
CA TYR A 51 -1.30 -2.34 11.76
C TYR A 51 -2.38 -3.27 12.32
N GLY A 52 -3.52 -3.39 11.62
CA GLY A 52 -4.59 -4.29 12.03
C GLY A 52 -4.19 -5.75 12.03
N SER A 53 -3.43 -6.15 11.03
CA SER A 53 -2.91 -7.50 10.95
C SER A 53 -1.91 -7.84 12.07
N ILE A 54 -1.09 -6.88 12.50
CA ILE A 54 -0.13 -7.06 13.61
C ILE A 54 -0.86 -7.10 14.95
N MET A 55 -1.80 -6.18 15.17
CA MET A 55 -2.56 -6.08 16.43
C MET A 55 -3.67 -7.11 16.54
N SER A 56 -3.87 -7.95 15.52
CA SER A 56 -4.98 -8.92 15.42
C SER A 56 -6.36 -8.27 15.63
N LYS A 57 -6.49 -6.99 15.28
CA LYS A 57 -7.75 -6.24 15.39
C LYS A 57 -8.46 -6.21 14.04
N PRO A 58 -9.80 -6.40 14.01
CA PRO A 58 -10.56 -6.27 12.79
C PRO A 58 -10.49 -4.83 12.27
N PHE A 59 -10.49 -4.66 10.95
CA PHE A 59 -10.31 -3.36 10.29
C PHE A 59 -11.30 -2.29 10.78
N GLY A 60 -12.56 -2.68 11.02
CA GLY A 60 -13.61 -1.79 11.50
C GLY A 60 -13.39 -1.24 12.92
N GLU A 61 -12.52 -1.86 13.73
CA GLU A 61 -12.12 -1.30 15.03
C GLU A 61 -11.00 -0.27 14.93
N ILE A 62 -10.20 -0.32 13.86
CA ILE A 62 -9.03 0.54 13.65
C ILE A 62 -9.45 1.84 12.96
N VAL A 63 -10.46 1.76 12.10
CA VAL A 63 -11.07 2.91 11.41
C VAL A 63 -12.58 2.89 11.68
N PRO A 64 -13.02 3.26 12.90
CA PRO A 64 -14.42 3.15 13.32
C PRO A 64 -15.38 4.08 12.55
N PHE A 65 -14.84 5.00 11.74
CA PHE A 65 -15.57 5.97 10.93
C PHE A 65 -16.00 5.42 9.56
N ILE A 66 -15.51 4.23 9.17
CA ILE A 66 -15.88 3.56 7.90
C ILE A 66 -16.68 2.31 8.29
N ARG A 67 -18.01 2.40 8.20
CA ARG A 67 -18.95 1.28 8.42
C ARG A 67 -19.29 0.59 7.12
#